data_AF-A0A087RR63-F1
#
_entry.id   AF-A0A087RR63-F1
#
_cell.length_a   1.000
_cell.length_b   1.000
_cell.length_c   1.000
_cell.angle_alpha   90.00
_cell.angle_beta   90.00
_cell.angle_gamma   90.00
#
_symmetry.space_group_name_H-M   'P 1'
#
loop_
_entity.id
_entity.type
_entity.pdbx_description
1 polymer ?
#
loop_
_entity_poly.entity_id
_entity_poly.type
_entity_poly.pdbx_seq_one_letter_code
_entity_poly.pdbx_strand_id
1 'polypeptide(L)'
;MAVLTEKTMEGILAYLEKSIRNLAKDAFENLEVEGGFDGTINFLENQFEIRLENLLVAKGSSTHHLESGMKNKIIQKKQLIFENITKQYKN
;
A
#
# COMPACT_ATOMS: atom_id res chain seq x y z
N MET A 1 8.37 16.13 -16.04
CA MET A 1 7.30 15.45 -15.26
C MET A 1 6.68 14.42 -16.17
N ALA A 2 6.77 13.13 -15.82
CA ALA A 2 6.20 12.08 -16.67
C ALA A 2 4.72 11.91 -16.30
N VAL A 3 3.84 11.99 -17.30
CA VAL A 3 2.42 11.65 -17.11
C VAL A 3 2.35 10.14 -16.88
N LEU A 4 1.90 9.72 -15.70
CA LEU A 4 1.67 8.32 -15.43
C LEU A 4 0.53 7.82 -16.31
N THR A 5 0.75 6.68 -16.95
CA THR A 5 -0.32 5.98 -17.68
C THR A 5 -1.08 5.07 -16.73
N GLU A 6 -2.33 4.78 -17.04
CA GLU A 6 -3.14 3.82 -16.28
C GLU A 6 -2.45 2.47 -16.11
N LYS A 7 -1.85 1.94 -17.19
CA LYS A 7 -1.06 0.71 -17.15
C LYS A 7 0.12 0.77 -16.17
N THR A 8 0.80 1.92 -16.08
CA THR A 8 1.89 2.11 -15.13
C THR A 8 1.35 2.13 -13.69
N MET A 9 0.22 2.79 -13.46
CA MET A 9 -0.42 2.82 -12.15
C MET A 9 -0.88 1.43 -11.71
N GLU A 10 -1.50 0.65 -12.59
CA GLU A 10 -1.89 -0.74 -12.31
C GLU A 10 -0.68 -1.61 -11.92
N GLY A 11 0.44 -1.47 -12.63
CA GLY A 11 1.68 -2.16 -12.30
C GLY A 11 2.24 -1.76 -10.92
N ILE A 12 2.21 -0.47 -10.59
CA ILE A 12 2.61 0.05 -9.27
C ILE A 12 1.73 -0.56 -8.18
N LEU A 13 0.40 -0.53 -8.37
CA LEU A 13 -0.55 -1.04 -7.38
C LEU A 13 -0.46 -2.56 -7.18
N ALA A 14 -0.21 -3.32 -8.24
CA ALA A 14 0.00 -4.76 -8.14
C ALA A 14 1.29 -5.10 -7.37
N TYR A 15 2.38 -4.38 -7.64
CA TYR A 15 3.61 -4.53 -6.88
C TYR A 15 3.43 -4.14 -5.41
N LEU A 16 2.79 -3.00 -5.15
CA LEU A 16 2.54 -2.49 -3.80
C LEU A 16 1.69 -3.47 -2.98
N GLU A 17 0.63 -4.04 -3.56
CA GLU A 17 -0.17 -5.08 -2.92
C GLU A 17 0.69 -6.28 -2.49
N LYS A 18 1.48 -6.83 -3.40
CA LYS A 18 2.35 -7.97 -3.10
C LYS A 18 3.34 -7.62 -1.99
N SER A 19 3.93 -6.43 -2.07
CA SER A 19 4.89 -5.95 -1.08
C SER A 19 4.27 -5.81 0.31
N ILE A 20 3.04 -5.29 0.42
CA ILE A 20 2.36 -5.10 1.70
C ILE A 20 1.85 -6.42 2.27
N ARG A 21 1.35 -7.33 1.43
CA ARG A 21 0.96 -8.68 1.89
C ARG A 21 2.14 -9.47 2.46
N ASN A 22 3.30 -9.39 1.81
CA ASN A 22 4.52 -10.02 2.33
C ASN A 22 4.93 -9.40 3.67
N LEU A 23 4.92 -8.06 3.76
CA LEU A 23 5.24 -7.38 5.01
C LEU A 23 4.23 -7.72 6.12
N ALA A 24 2.95 -7.84 5.80
CA ALA A 24 1.92 -8.23 6.76
C ALA A 24 2.18 -9.63 7.31
N LYS A 25 2.54 -10.58 6.45
CA LYS A 25 2.95 -11.92 6.88
C LYS A 25 4.11 -11.84 7.87
N ASP A 26 5.19 -11.15 7.50
CA ASP A 26 6.34 -11.01 8.37
C ASP A 26 5.99 -10.28 9.68
N ALA A 27 5.13 -9.26 9.61
CA ALA A 27 4.75 -8.46 10.75
C ALA A 27 3.86 -9.19 11.76
N PHE A 28 2.96 -10.07 11.30
CA PHE A 28 2.11 -10.86 12.19
C PHE A 28 2.77 -12.15 12.67
N GLU A 29 3.69 -12.74 11.89
CA GLU A 29 4.33 -14.00 12.24
C GLU A 29 5.67 -13.81 12.98
N ASN A 30 6.42 -12.75 12.69
CA ASN A 30 7.83 -12.64 13.08
C ASN A 30 8.23 -11.31 13.73
N LEU A 31 7.48 -10.21 13.53
CA LEU A 31 7.81 -8.92 14.12
C LEU A 31 6.97 -8.64 15.37
N GLU A 32 7.61 -8.21 16.44
CA GLU A 32 6.93 -7.67 17.62
C GLU A 32 6.62 -6.19 17.41
N VAL A 33 5.54 -5.91 16.67
CA VAL A 33 5.04 -4.55 16.52
C VAL A 33 4.28 -4.13 17.79
N GLU A 34 4.66 -3.00 18.38
CA GLU A 34 3.96 -2.42 19.52
C GLU A 34 2.48 -2.14 19.20
N GLY A 35 1.59 -2.40 20.16
CA GLY A 35 0.15 -2.15 20.01
C GLY A 35 -0.65 -3.33 19.46
N GLY A 36 -0.04 -4.53 19.35
CA GLY A 36 -0.74 -5.75 18.95
C GLY A 36 -1.34 -5.63 17.54
N PHE A 37 -2.52 -6.21 17.32
CA PHE A 37 -3.14 -6.22 15.99
C PHE A 37 -3.33 -4.81 15.40
N ASP A 38 -3.91 -3.88 16.16
CA ASP A 38 -4.17 -2.51 15.67
C ASP A 38 -2.86 -1.74 15.44
N GLY A 39 -1.85 -1.96 16.29
CA GLY A 39 -0.51 -1.44 16.10
C GLY A 39 0.14 -1.93 14.81
N THR A 40 0.03 -3.23 14.52
CA THR A 40 0.50 -3.83 13.27
C THR A 40 -0.23 -3.28 12.05
N ILE A 41 -1.56 -3.08 12.12
CA ILE A 41 -2.32 -2.46 11.02
C ILE A 41 -1.86 -1.03 10.77
N ASN A 42 -1.72 -0.21 11.80
CA ASN A 42 -1.24 1.17 11.67
C ASN A 42 0.18 1.23 11.07
N PHE A 43 1.06 0.32 11.50
CA PHE A 43 2.39 0.17 10.92
C PHE A 43 2.32 -0.14 9.41
N LEU A 44 1.50 -1.11 9.02
CA LEU A 44 1.33 -1.51 7.63
C LEU A 44 0.73 -0.39 6.76
N GLU A 45 -0.22 0.38 7.29
CA GLU A 45 -0.80 1.55 6.58
C GLU A 45 0.25 2.62 6.31
N ASN A 46 1.08 2.95 7.30
CA ASN A 46 2.20 3.87 7.11
C ASN A 46 3.19 3.35 6.05
N GLN A 47 3.47 2.04 6.06
CA GLN A 47 4.35 1.41 5.07
C GLN A 47 3.75 1.42 3.66
N PHE A 48 2.43 1.34 3.53
CA PHE A 48 1.76 1.48 2.24
C PHE A 48 2.03 2.86 1.63
N GLU A 49 1.82 3.94 2.39
CA GLU A 49 2.00 5.32 1.91
C GLU A 49 3.45 5.59 1.52
N ILE A 50 4.41 5.20 2.37
CA ILE A 50 5.85 5.39 2.11
C ILE A 50 6.27 4.66 0.83
N ARG A 51 5.83 3.41 0.66
CA ARG A 51 6.20 2.60 -0.52
C ARG A 51 5.54 3.13 -1.79
N LEU A 52 4.29 3.56 -1.72
CA LEU A 52 3.60 4.18 -2.84
C LEU A 52 4.34 5.43 -3.32
N GLU A 53 4.66 6.35 -2.41
CA GLU A 53 5.35 7.59 -2.75
C GLU A 53 6.72 7.29 -3.38
N ASN A 54 7.50 6.36 -2.81
CA ASN A 54 8.79 5.95 -3.39
C ASN A 54 8.66 5.40 -4.82
N LEU A 55 7.63 4.59 -5.08
CA LEU A 55 7.37 4.04 -6.41
C LEU A 55 6.97 5.14 -7.41
N LEU A 56 6.21 6.13 -6.98
CA LEU A 56 5.82 7.27 -7.81
C LEU A 56 7.01 8.18 -8.13
N VAL A 57 7.84 8.48 -7.13
CA VAL A 57 9.07 9.26 -7.29
C VAL A 57 10.03 8.59 -8.27
N ALA A 58 10.18 7.25 -8.20
CA ALA A 58 10.97 6.49 -9.16
C ALA A 58 10.43 6.56 -10.62
N LYS A 59 9.18 7.00 -10.81
CA LYS A 59 8.58 7.29 -12.12
C LYS A 59 8.54 8.78 -12.45
N GLY A 60 9.18 9.64 -11.66
CA GLY A 60 9.16 11.09 -11.85
C GLY A 60 7.80 11.73 -11.57
N SER A 61 7.05 11.16 -10.62
CA SER A 61 5.72 11.59 -10.16
C SER A 61 5.65 11.62 -8.62
N SER A 62 4.51 12.01 -8.06
CA SER A 62 4.19 11.93 -6.62
C SER A 62 2.69 11.81 -6.43
N THR A 63 2.24 11.43 -5.23
CA THR A 63 0.80 11.37 -4.88
C THR A 63 0.07 12.69 -5.15
N HIS A 64 0.72 13.83 -4.90
CA HIS A 64 0.15 15.16 -5.15
C HIS A 64 -0.14 15.40 -6.64
N HIS A 65 0.69 14.85 -7.52
CA HIS A 65 0.62 15.04 -8.97
C HIS A 65 -0.32 14.09 -9.69
N LEU A 66 -0.94 13.14 -8.97
CA LEU A 66 -1.88 12.21 -9.55
C LEU A 66 -3.21 12.87 -9.90
N GLU A 67 -3.78 12.45 -11.03
CA GLU A 67 -5.15 12.75 -11.40
C GLU A 67 -6.14 12.14 -10.39
N SER A 68 -7.32 12.75 -10.26
CA SER A 68 -8.35 12.33 -9.30
C SER A 68 -8.75 10.85 -9.48
N GLY A 69 -8.86 10.37 -10.73
CA GLY A 69 -9.18 8.97 -11.01
C GLY A 69 -8.13 8.00 -10.46
N MET A 70 -6.84 8.35 -10.58
CA MET A 70 -5.74 7.56 -10.05
C MET A 70 -5.70 7.57 -8.52
N LYS A 71 -5.97 8.72 -7.90
CA LYS A 71 -6.10 8.84 -6.43
C LYS A 71 -7.22 7.95 -5.90
N ASN A 72 -8.38 7.95 -6.56
CA ASN A 72 -9.50 7.09 -6.18
C ASN A 72 -9.16 5.59 -6.31
N LYS A 73 -8.43 5.19 -7.36
CA LYS A 73 -7.95 3.81 -7.52
C LYS A 73 -7.01 3.40 -6.39
N ILE A 74 -6.09 4.27 -5.98
CA ILE A 74 -5.20 4.01 -4.83
C ILE A 74 -6.02 3.79 -3.57
N ILE A 75 -6.99 4.66 -3.27
CA ILE A 75 -7.86 4.56 -2.08
C ILE A 75 -8.61 3.23 -2.07
N GLN A 76 -9.27 2.87 -3.17
CA GLN A 76 -9.99 1.60 -3.30
C GLN A 76 -9.07 0.39 -3.13
N LYS A 77 -7.88 0.44 -3.74
CA LYS A 77 -6.92 -0.64 -3.65
C LYS A 77 -6.36 -0.80 -2.23
N LYS A 78 -6.05 0.30 -1.56
CA LYS A 78 -5.63 0.32 -0.15
C LYS A 78 -6.70 -0.36 0.71
N GLN A 79 -7.95 0.09 0.61
CA GLN A 79 -9.07 -0.48 1.36
C GLN A 79 -9.17 -2.01 1.14
N LEU A 80 -9.16 -2.48 -0.11
CA LEU A 80 -9.24 -3.91 -0.42
C LEU A 80 -8.08 -4.71 0.19
N ILE A 81 -6.86 -4.19 0.14
CA ILE A 81 -5.68 -4.84 0.73
C ILE A 81 -5.85 -5.00 2.24
N PHE A 82 -6.20 -3.92 2.93
CA PHE A 82 -6.31 -3.92 4.39
C PHE A 82 -7.53 -4.69 4.89
N GLU A 83 -8.64 -4.70 4.16
CA GLU A 83 -9.77 -5.59 4.44
C GLU A 83 -9.36 -7.07 4.36
N ASN A 84 -8.58 -7.45 3.34
CA ASN A 84 -8.11 -8.82 3.18
C ASN A 84 -7.10 -9.22 4.27
N ILE A 85 -6.15 -8.34 4.62
CA ILE A 85 -5.20 -8.57 5.71
C ILE A 85 -5.97 -8.69 7.03
N THR A 86 -6.92 -7.79 7.28
CA THR A 86 -7.71 -7.84 8.50
C THR A 86 -8.48 -9.15 8.61
N LYS A 87 -9.17 -9.59 7.54
CA LYS A 87 -9.87 -10.88 7.54
C LYS A 87 -8.94 -12.08 7.74
N GLN A 88 -7.68 -11.98 7.31
CA GLN A 88 -6.70 -13.07 7.42
C GLN A 88 -6.14 -13.22 8.83
N TYR A 89 -5.92 -12.11 9.55
CA TYR A 89 -5.22 -12.12 10.84
C TYR A 89 -6.10 -11.74 12.03
N LYS A 90 -7.27 -11.15 11.78
CA LYS A 90 -8.31 -10.91 12.79
C LYS A 90 -9.30 -12.07 12.68
N ASN A 91 -9.13 -13.06 13.55
CA ASN A 91 -10.06 -14.19 13.71
C ASN A 91 -11.50 -13.70 13.88
#